data_AF-A0A518BDC9-F1
#
_entry.id   AF-A0A518BDC9-F1
#
_cell.length_a   1.000
_cell.length_b   1.000
_cell.length_c   1.000
_cell.angle_alpha   90.00
_cell.angle_beta   90.00
_cell.angle_gamma   90.00
#
_symmetry.space_group_name_H-M   'P 1'
#
loop_
_entity.id
_entity.type
_entity.pdbx_description
1 polymer ?
#
loop_
_entity_poly.entity_id
_entity_poly.type
_entity_poly.pdbx_seq_one_letter_code
_entity_poly.pdbx_strand_id
1 'polypeptide(L)'
;MAERLDPAAARARIDSFGPEVIVALVGSVSWDEDRPFLADQAAHGRRVIATGDVLHEASEQRLAEEPWLEAALHLFSNEDVLTYLSGDRERIEDMTVRDAAGAPERLMRLERKKRKGGFRVPRPRHELFPTDGYHFSFARSKRFATLLTDYDCPYHCTFCMIGLRDRHPGFPDAAGRRRAGGDRRAARARGEGAVLHGPVPLRRLTLPPQHRVK
;
A
#
# COMPACT_ATOMS: atom_id res chain seq x y z
N MET A 1 3.52 -8.42 -15.34
CA MET A 1 3.24 -9.64 -14.54
C MET A 1 4.16 -10.79 -14.96
N ALA A 2 4.39 -11.76 -14.06
CA ALA A 2 5.24 -12.93 -14.31
C ALA A 2 4.81 -13.74 -15.54
N GLU A 3 3.50 -13.90 -15.74
CA GLU A 3 2.93 -14.66 -16.86
C GLU A 3 2.69 -13.82 -18.12
N ARG A 4 2.89 -12.50 -18.05
CA ARG A 4 2.71 -11.54 -19.18
C ARG A 4 1.38 -11.69 -19.95
N LEU A 5 0.31 -12.07 -19.26
CA LEU A 5 -1.02 -12.12 -19.84
C LEU A 5 -1.45 -10.70 -20.24
N ASP A 6 -2.08 -10.57 -21.41
CA ASP A 6 -2.85 -9.38 -21.73
C ASP A 6 -4.15 -9.35 -20.89
N PRO A 7 -4.83 -8.19 -20.79
CA PRO A 7 -6.04 -8.06 -19.99
C PRO A 7 -7.18 -9.00 -20.39
N ALA A 8 -7.30 -9.36 -21.67
CA ALA A 8 -8.37 -10.25 -22.15
C ALA A 8 -8.09 -11.71 -21.73
N ALA A 9 -6.86 -12.16 -21.85
CA ALA A 9 -6.43 -13.48 -21.39
C ALA A 9 -6.55 -13.61 -19.86
N ALA A 10 -6.17 -12.55 -19.13
CA ALA A 10 -6.33 -12.50 -17.67
C ALA A 10 -7.82 -12.62 -17.27
N ARG A 11 -8.70 -11.86 -17.92
CA ARG A 11 -10.15 -11.92 -17.68
C ARG A 11 -10.72 -13.31 -17.98
N ALA A 12 -10.38 -13.91 -19.13
CA ALA A 12 -10.87 -15.26 -19.46
C ALA A 12 -10.49 -16.30 -18.40
N ARG A 13 -9.30 -16.18 -17.80
CA ARG A 13 -8.87 -17.05 -16.70
C ARG A 13 -9.64 -16.78 -15.40
N ILE A 14 -9.90 -15.51 -15.08
CA ILE A 14 -10.74 -15.12 -13.94
C ILE A 14 -12.17 -15.67 -14.15
N ASP A 15 -12.74 -15.52 -15.34
CA ASP A 15 -14.07 -16.02 -15.68
C ASP A 15 -14.16 -17.54 -15.52
N SER A 16 -13.15 -18.27 -16.01
CA SER A 16 -13.07 -19.73 -15.84
C SER A 16 -12.94 -20.16 -14.38
N PHE A 17 -12.32 -19.35 -13.52
CA PHE A 17 -12.23 -19.63 -12.09
C PHE A 17 -13.52 -19.26 -11.35
N GLY A 18 -14.27 -18.28 -11.84
CA GLY A 18 -15.55 -17.85 -11.29
C GLY A 18 -15.48 -17.28 -9.85
N PRO A 19 -14.52 -16.41 -9.49
CA PRO A 19 -14.45 -15.88 -8.13
C PRO A 19 -15.56 -14.88 -7.87
N GLU A 20 -16.16 -14.98 -6.68
CA GLU A 20 -17.09 -13.97 -6.15
C GLU A 20 -16.35 -12.71 -5.67
N VAL A 21 -15.11 -12.89 -5.18
CA VAL A 21 -14.28 -11.83 -4.61
C VAL A 21 -12.89 -11.89 -5.22
N ILE A 22 -12.38 -10.72 -5.62
CA ILE A 22 -10.98 -10.49 -6.00
C ILE A 22 -10.30 -9.73 -4.86
N VAL A 23 -9.19 -10.28 -4.37
CA VAL A 23 -8.26 -9.59 -3.47
C VAL A 23 -7.02 -9.20 -4.26
N ALA A 24 -6.86 -7.91 -4.55
CA ALA A 24 -5.81 -7.39 -5.43
C ALA A 24 -4.68 -6.69 -4.64
N LEU A 25 -3.45 -6.83 -5.13
CA LEU A 25 -2.31 -6.00 -4.73
C LEU A 25 -2.12 -4.92 -5.80
N VAL A 26 -2.21 -3.65 -5.40
CA VAL A 26 -2.08 -2.50 -6.30
C VAL A 26 -0.94 -1.59 -5.87
N GLY A 27 -0.16 -1.10 -6.83
CA GLY A 27 0.97 -0.21 -6.59
C GLY A 27 0.67 1.23 -6.98
N SER A 28 1.29 2.24 -6.34
CA SER A 28 1.22 3.63 -6.85
C SER A 28 1.75 3.77 -8.27
N VAL A 29 2.76 2.99 -8.64
CA VAL A 29 3.41 3.01 -9.95
C VAL A 29 2.63 2.29 -11.05
N SER A 30 1.64 1.48 -10.70
CA SER A 30 0.81 0.71 -11.63
C SER A 30 -0.67 1.07 -11.53
N TRP A 31 -1.01 2.09 -10.74
CA TRP A 31 -2.40 2.39 -10.40
C TRP A 31 -3.24 2.75 -11.62
N ASP A 32 -2.67 3.55 -12.53
CA ASP A 32 -3.40 4.01 -13.72
C ASP A 32 -3.72 2.86 -14.68
N GLU A 33 -2.89 1.81 -14.69
CA GLU A 33 -3.13 0.58 -15.44
C GLU A 33 -4.03 -0.42 -14.69
N ASP A 34 -3.84 -0.59 -13.38
CA ASP A 34 -4.55 -1.56 -12.56
C ASP A 34 -6.02 -1.16 -12.34
N ARG A 35 -6.28 0.13 -12.10
CA ARG A 35 -7.61 0.69 -11.84
C ARG A 35 -8.64 0.31 -12.91
N PRO A 36 -8.45 0.62 -14.21
CA PRO A 36 -9.46 0.33 -15.22
C PRO A 36 -9.72 -1.18 -15.37
N PHE A 37 -8.70 -2.02 -15.19
CA PHE A 37 -8.86 -3.46 -15.23
C PHE A 37 -9.70 -3.98 -14.06
N LEU A 38 -9.43 -3.52 -12.84
CA LEU A 38 -10.18 -3.94 -11.64
C LEU A 38 -11.61 -3.38 -11.64
N ALA A 39 -11.81 -2.15 -12.09
CA ALA A 39 -13.13 -1.56 -12.26
C ALA A 39 -13.99 -2.35 -13.28
N ASP A 40 -13.37 -2.80 -14.38
CA ASP A 40 -14.02 -3.72 -15.33
C ASP A 40 -14.43 -5.02 -14.64
N GLN A 41 -13.57 -5.62 -13.81
CA GLN A 41 -13.94 -6.83 -13.07
C GLN A 41 -15.13 -6.61 -12.12
N ALA A 42 -15.19 -5.45 -11.46
CA ALA A 42 -16.32 -5.09 -10.61
C ALA A 42 -17.62 -4.90 -11.41
N ALA A 43 -17.55 -4.29 -12.60
CA ALA A 43 -18.69 -4.16 -13.50
C ALA A 43 -19.24 -5.53 -13.97
N HIS A 44 -18.42 -6.59 -13.93
CA HIS A 44 -18.83 -7.97 -14.17
C HIS A 44 -19.37 -8.68 -12.91
N GLY A 45 -19.72 -7.92 -11.87
CA GLY A 45 -20.40 -8.43 -10.67
C GLY A 45 -19.46 -8.97 -9.59
N ARG A 46 -18.15 -8.77 -9.72
CA ARG A 46 -17.16 -9.24 -8.75
C ARG A 46 -16.94 -8.22 -7.66
N ARG A 47 -16.83 -8.67 -6.43
CA ARG A 47 -16.43 -7.84 -5.30
C ARG A 47 -14.93 -7.61 -5.35
N VAL A 48 -14.47 -6.37 -5.23
CA VAL A 48 -13.04 -6.04 -5.31
C VAL A 48 -12.57 -5.44 -3.99
N ILE A 49 -11.66 -6.15 -3.34
CA ILE A 49 -10.92 -5.70 -2.16
C ILE A 49 -9.46 -5.53 -2.59
N ALA A 50 -8.78 -4.48 -2.15
CA ALA A 50 -7.40 -4.26 -2.56
C ALA A 50 -6.49 -3.87 -1.39
N THR A 51 -5.20 -4.09 -1.57
CA THR A 51 -4.13 -3.69 -0.65
C THR A 51 -2.97 -3.09 -1.43
N GLY A 52 -2.12 -2.29 -0.78
CA GLY A 52 -0.93 -1.72 -1.39
C GLY A 52 -0.66 -0.28 -1.00
N ASP A 53 0.48 0.25 -1.43
CA ASP A 53 1.00 1.55 -0.99
C ASP A 53 0.05 2.70 -1.31
N VAL A 54 -0.56 2.69 -2.49
CA VAL A 54 -1.54 3.69 -2.94
C VAL A 54 -2.80 3.76 -2.06
N LEU A 55 -3.16 2.66 -1.39
CA LEU A 55 -4.33 2.59 -0.51
C LEU A 55 -3.97 2.91 0.95
N HIS A 56 -2.76 2.60 1.39
CA HIS A 56 -2.34 2.90 2.76
C HIS A 56 -2.29 4.40 3.06
N GLU A 57 -2.00 5.26 2.07
CA GLU A 57 -1.81 6.71 2.29
C GLU A 57 -3.12 7.48 2.24
N ALA A 58 -4.04 7.08 1.37
CA ALA A 58 -5.25 7.85 1.05
C ALA A 58 -6.48 6.95 0.86
N SER A 59 -6.59 5.84 1.60
CA SER A 59 -7.69 4.87 1.41
C SER A 59 -9.10 5.46 1.43
N GLU A 60 -9.44 6.32 2.39
CA GLU A 60 -10.80 6.91 2.46
C GLU A 60 -11.09 7.76 1.23
N GLN A 61 -10.15 8.61 0.82
CA GLN A 61 -10.25 9.37 -0.42
C GLN A 61 -10.38 8.44 -1.63
N ARG A 62 -9.56 7.38 -1.70
CA ARG A 62 -9.58 6.47 -2.84
C ARG A 62 -10.87 5.68 -2.95
N LEU A 63 -11.43 5.22 -1.83
CA LEU A 63 -12.76 4.61 -1.83
C LEU A 63 -13.85 5.63 -2.18
N ALA A 64 -13.70 6.92 -1.88
CA ALA A 64 -14.64 7.94 -2.33
C ALA A 64 -14.59 8.12 -3.87
N GLU A 65 -13.37 8.14 -4.43
CA GLU A 65 -13.13 8.30 -5.88
C GLU A 65 -13.48 7.05 -6.70
N GLU A 66 -13.40 5.86 -6.08
CA GLU A 66 -13.60 4.56 -6.72
C GLU A 66 -14.79 3.79 -6.11
N PRO A 67 -16.04 4.07 -6.50
CA PRO A 67 -17.22 3.37 -5.96
C PRO A 67 -17.18 1.85 -6.12
N TRP A 68 -16.49 1.36 -7.16
CA TRP A 68 -16.31 -0.08 -7.44
C TRP A 68 -15.38 -0.78 -6.44
N LEU A 69 -14.51 -0.03 -5.75
CA LEU A 69 -13.63 -0.59 -4.73
C LEU A 69 -14.40 -0.74 -3.43
N GLU A 70 -14.49 -1.97 -2.93
CA GLU A 70 -15.34 -2.30 -1.79
C GLU A 70 -14.64 -1.99 -0.45
N ALA A 71 -13.37 -2.38 -0.34
CA ALA A 71 -12.57 -2.18 0.86
C ALA A 71 -11.07 -2.09 0.53
N ALA A 72 -10.33 -1.40 1.41
CA ALA A 72 -8.87 -1.36 1.41
C ALA A 72 -8.30 -2.04 2.66
N LEU A 73 -7.44 -3.04 2.44
CA LEU A 73 -6.72 -3.77 3.48
C LEU A 73 -5.43 -3.04 3.87
N HIS A 74 -5.25 -2.76 5.16
CA HIS A 74 -4.04 -2.09 5.66
C HIS A 74 -2.98 -3.03 6.23
N LEU A 75 -3.35 -4.28 6.51
CA LEU A 75 -2.44 -5.29 7.02
C LEU A 75 -2.73 -6.60 6.26
N PHE A 76 -1.71 -7.15 5.60
CA PHE A 76 -1.83 -8.44 4.94
C PHE A 76 -1.57 -9.63 5.90
N SER A 77 -1.05 -9.34 7.10
CA SER A 77 -0.59 -10.35 8.05
C SER A 77 -1.65 -10.75 9.08
N ASN A 78 -2.83 -10.14 9.06
CA ASN A 78 -3.94 -10.48 9.96
C ASN A 78 -5.12 -11.09 9.17
N GLU A 79 -6.19 -11.42 9.90
CA GLU A 79 -7.37 -12.10 9.35
C GLU A 79 -8.46 -11.12 8.88
N ASP A 80 -8.13 -9.85 8.69
CA ASP A 80 -9.11 -8.79 8.44
C ASP A 80 -9.93 -9.03 7.17
N VAL A 81 -9.28 -9.51 6.09
CA VAL A 81 -10.01 -9.87 4.86
C VAL A 81 -11.02 -10.99 5.10
N LEU A 82 -10.68 -12.00 5.90
CA LEU A 82 -11.57 -13.12 6.20
C LEU A 82 -12.73 -12.66 7.09
N THR A 83 -12.42 -11.85 8.09
CA THR A 83 -13.36 -11.25 9.02
C THR A 83 -14.36 -10.33 8.31
N TYR A 84 -13.87 -9.54 7.35
CA TYR A 84 -14.70 -8.70 6.50
C TYR A 84 -15.63 -9.55 5.62
N LEU A 85 -15.10 -10.59 4.98
CA LEU A 85 -15.89 -11.48 4.11
C LEU A 85 -16.93 -12.30 4.89
N SER A 86 -16.69 -12.60 6.17
CA SER A 86 -17.67 -13.24 7.05
C SER A 86 -18.72 -12.28 7.62
N GLY A 87 -18.61 -10.98 7.34
CA GLY A 87 -19.52 -9.94 7.85
C GLY A 87 -19.29 -9.54 9.30
N ASP A 88 -18.21 -9.98 9.94
CA ASP A 88 -17.93 -9.72 11.36
C ASP A 88 -17.14 -8.40 11.52
N ARG A 89 -17.80 -7.29 11.16
CA ARG A 89 -17.16 -5.97 11.08
C ARG A 89 -16.50 -5.53 12.39
N GLU A 90 -16.99 -6.00 13.54
CA GLU A 90 -16.49 -5.63 14.86
C GLU A 90 -15.10 -6.21 15.17
N ARG A 91 -14.76 -7.34 14.55
CA ARG A 91 -13.44 -7.97 14.71
C ARG A 91 -12.36 -7.41 13.79
N ILE A 92 -12.73 -6.56 12.83
CA ILE A 92 -11.76 -5.94 11.91
C ILE A 92 -10.81 -5.02 12.69
N GLU A 93 -9.51 -5.23 12.51
CA GLU A 93 -8.47 -4.54 13.25
C GLU A 93 -7.96 -3.25 12.56
N ASP A 94 -7.64 -3.31 11.27
CA ASP A 94 -7.19 -2.16 10.45
C ASP A 94 -7.59 -2.33 8.95
N MET A 95 -8.72 -1.76 8.57
CA MET A 95 -9.18 -1.68 7.19
C MET A 95 -9.92 -0.36 6.94
N THR A 96 -9.96 0.09 5.69
CA THR A 96 -10.94 1.09 5.27
C THR A 96 -12.04 0.39 4.49
N VAL A 97 -13.27 0.61 4.88
CA VAL A 97 -14.46 -0.08 4.36
C VAL A 97 -15.55 0.96 4.08
N ARG A 98 -16.63 0.56 3.41
CA ARG A 98 -17.84 1.40 3.33
C ARG A 98 -18.75 1.17 4.53
N ASP A 99 -19.36 2.23 5.05
CA ASP A 99 -20.41 2.15 6.07
C ASP A 99 -21.77 1.77 5.45
N ALA A 100 -22.83 1.75 6.27
CA ALA A 100 -24.18 1.43 5.81
C ALA A 100 -24.76 2.46 4.82
N ALA A 101 -24.24 3.70 4.82
CA ALA A 101 -24.60 4.75 3.88
C ALA A 101 -23.74 4.72 2.60
N GLY A 102 -22.74 3.83 2.52
CA GLY A 102 -21.80 3.71 1.41
C GLY A 102 -20.59 4.65 1.50
N ALA A 103 -20.47 5.43 2.57
CA ALA A 103 -19.36 6.34 2.78
C ALA A 103 -18.10 5.58 3.26
N PRO A 104 -16.90 5.95 2.79
CA PRO A 104 -15.66 5.35 3.30
C PRO A 104 -15.45 5.67 4.79
N GLU A 105 -15.10 4.65 5.56
CA GLU A 105 -14.77 4.73 6.97
C GLU A 105 -13.51 3.90 7.24
N ARG A 106 -12.51 4.51 7.89
CA ARG A 106 -11.37 3.76 8.42
C ARG A 106 -11.67 3.14 9.78
N LEU A 107 -11.66 1.82 9.84
CA LEU A 107 -11.69 1.04 11.06
C LEU A 107 -10.26 0.80 11.55
N MET A 108 -9.89 1.36 12.70
CA MET A 108 -8.58 1.14 13.33
C MET A 108 -8.76 0.82 14.81
N ARG A 109 -8.94 -0.48 15.12
CA ARG A 109 -9.15 -0.99 16.48
C ARG A 109 -7.88 -1.51 17.14
N LEU A 110 -6.82 -1.75 16.35
CA LEU A 110 -5.52 -2.17 16.85
C LEU A 110 -4.81 -1.01 17.56
N GLU A 111 -4.68 -1.09 18.89
CA GLU A 111 -3.82 -0.17 19.62
C GLU A 111 -2.37 -0.30 19.13
N ARG A 112 -1.69 0.83 18.94
CA ARG A 112 -0.29 0.87 18.46
C ARG A 112 0.68 0.06 19.34
N LYS A 113 0.37 -0.13 20.63
CA LYS A 113 1.15 -0.99 21.54
C LYS A 113 0.97 -2.48 21.24
N LYS A 114 -0.22 -2.90 20.79
CA LYS A 114 -0.53 -4.30 20.41
C LYS A 114 0.02 -4.67 19.03
N ARG A 115 0.36 -3.68 18.19
CA ARG A 115 1.12 -3.91 16.94
C ARG A 115 2.54 -4.43 17.19
N LYS A 116 3.06 -4.33 18.41
CA LYS A 116 4.36 -4.88 18.79
C LYS A 116 4.20 -6.36 19.15
N GLY A 117 4.33 -7.22 18.16
CA GLY A 117 4.27 -8.67 18.33
C GLY A 117 4.69 -9.39 17.05
N GLY A 118 5.01 -10.68 17.16
CA GLY A 118 5.15 -11.54 15.98
C GLY A 118 3.77 -11.84 15.40
N PHE A 119 3.69 -11.95 14.08
CA PHE A 119 2.52 -12.49 13.40
C PHE A 119 2.79 -13.94 12.99
N ARG A 120 1.74 -14.74 12.83
CA ARG A 120 1.83 -16.10 12.30
C ARG A 120 1.09 -16.16 10.99
N VAL A 121 1.83 -16.26 9.90
CA VAL A 121 1.29 -16.56 8.58
C VAL A 121 1.49 -18.05 8.27
N PRO A 122 0.51 -18.71 7.64
CA PRO A 122 0.68 -20.10 7.20
C PRO A 122 1.74 -20.19 6.10
N ARG A 123 2.22 -21.41 5.84
CA ARG A 123 3.11 -21.67 4.70
C ARG A 123 2.44 -21.17 3.41
N PRO A 124 3.10 -20.33 2.60
CA PRO A 124 2.56 -19.91 1.31
C PRO A 124 2.18 -21.11 0.45
N ARG A 125 1.08 -20.99 -0.29
CA ARG A 125 0.61 -22.00 -1.24
C ARG A 125 1.49 -22.01 -2.50
N HIS A 126 2.70 -22.54 -2.38
CA HIS A 126 3.68 -22.58 -3.47
C HIS A 126 3.17 -23.32 -4.71
N GLU A 127 2.20 -24.21 -4.56
CA GLU A 127 1.54 -24.90 -5.67
C GLU A 127 0.70 -23.98 -6.56
N LEU A 128 0.29 -22.80 -6.06
CA LEU A 128 -0.42 -21.79 -6.84
C LEU A 128 0.52 -20.78 -7.51
N PHE A 129 1.82 -20.83 -7.18
CA PHE A 129 2.78 -19.84 -7.65
C PHE A 129 3.22 -20.18 -9.09
N PRO A 130 3.15 -19.25 -10.05
CA PRO A 130 3.63 -19.51 -11.40
C PRO A 130 5.15 -19.70 -11.37
N THR A 131 5.61 -20.93 -11.60
CA THR A 131 7.05 -21.23 -11.60
C THR A 131 7.77 -20.75 -12.85
N ASP A 132 7.02 -20.55 -13.93
CA ASP A 132 7.55 -20.15 -15.22
C ASP A 132 7.38 -18.63 -15.39
N GLY A 133 8.43 -17.96 -15.89
CA GLY A 133 8.44 -16.51 -16.09
C GLY A 133 8.73 -15.67 -14.83
N TYR A 134 8.79 -16.28 -13.63
CA TYR A 134 9.26 -15.59 -12.43
C TYR A 134 10.79 -15.56 -12.37
N HIS A 135 11.37 -14.40 -12.69
CA HIS A 135 12.81 -14.22 -12.80
C HIS A 135 13.36 -13.26 -11.75
N PHE A 136 14.45 -13.66 -11.10
CA PHE A 136 15.28 -12.78 -10.30
C PHE A 136 16.53 -12.41 -11.09
N SER A 137 16.83 -11.11 -11.22
CA SER A 137 17.89 -10.59 -12.12
C SER A 137 19.26 -11.23 -11.90
N PHE A 138 19.56 -11.67 -10.67
CA PHE A 138 20.81 -12.33 -10.28
C PHE A 138 20.75 -13.86 -10.30
N ALA A 139 19.58 -14.46 -10.43
CA ALA A 139 19.37 -15.92 -10.47
C ALA A 139 18.68 -16.34 -11.79
N ARG A 140 19.19 -15.85 -12.93
CA ARG A 140 18.53 -15.97 -14.25
C ARG A 140 18.26 -17.41 -14.70
N SER A 141 19.11 -18.36 -14.29
CA SER A 141 19.04 -19.76 -14.72
C SER A 141 18.43 -20.71 -13.68
N LYS A 142 17.99 -20.20 -12.51
CA LYS A 142 17.46 -21.03 -11.43
C LYS A 142 16.06 -20.59 -11.05
N ARG A 143 15.22 -21.56 -10.69
CA ARG A 143 13.94 -21.29 -10.02
C ARG A 143 14.22 -20.56 -8.72
N PHE A 144 13.48 -19.49 -8.48
CA PHE A 144 13.62 -18.66 -7.30
C PHE A 144 12.22 -18.34 -6.73
N ALA A 145 12.13 -18.24 -5.41
CA ALA A 145 10.94 -17.79 -4.71
C ALA A 145 11.38 -16.91 -3.55
N THR A 146 10.62 -15.86 -3.27
CA THR A 146 10.84 -14.98 -2.12
C THR A 146 9.99 -15.46 -0.96
N LEU A 147 10.59 -15.54 0.23
CA LEU A 147 9.88 -15.76 1.48
C LEU A 147 10.04 -14.53 2.36
N LEU A 148 8.94 -14.02 2.90
CA LEU A 148 8.95 -12.96 3.90
C LEU A 148 9.05 -13.60 5.29
N THR A 149 10.19 -13.44 5.96
CA THR A 149 10.39 -13.93 7.34
C THR A 149 10.06 -12.87 8.37
N ASP A 150 10.36 -11.62 8.05
CA ASP A 150 10.20 -10.47 8.93
C ASP A 150 9.64 -9.31 8.11
N TYR A 151 8.72 -8.56 8.72
CA TYR A 151 8.11 -7.38 8.15
C TYR A 151 8.27 -6.24 9.15
N ASP A 152 8.40 -5.02 8.63
CA ASP A 152 8.79 -3.80 9.36
C ASP A 152 10.32 -3.65 9.54
N CYS A 153 10.78 -2.40 9.63
CA CYS A 153 12.18 -2.03 9.76
C CYS A 153 12.33 -0.92 10.80
N PRO A 154 13.06 -1.14 11.91
CA PRO A 154 13.14 -0.17 13.01
C PRO A 154 13.98 1.08 12.68
N TYR A 155 14.53 1.17 11.46
CA TYR A 155 15.42 2.25 11.06
C TYR A 155 14.68 3.37 10.32
N HIS A 156 14.97 4.61 10.69
CA HIS A 156 14.40 5.82 10.09
C HIS A 156 15.29 6.40 8.99
N CYS A 157 15.62 5.58 7.99
CA CYS A 157 16.42 6.04 6.86
C CYS A 157 15.68 7.15 6.10
N THR A 158 16.34 8.29 5.87
CA THR A 158 15.74 9.46 5.20
C THR A 158 15.28 9.19 3.77
N PHE A 159 15.84 8.16 3.14
CA PHE A 159 15.56 7.75 1.77
C PHE A 159 14.59 6.56 1.67
N CYS A 160 14.22 5.92 2.78
CA CYS A 160 13.41 4.71 2.76
C CYS A 160 11.93 5.05 2.88
N MET A 161 11.13 4.64 1.89
CA MET A 161 9.67 4.80 1.91
C MET A 161 9.01 4.06 3.07
N ILE A 162 9.57 2.91 3.49
CA ILE A 162 9.10 2.15 4.65
C ILE A 162 9.40 2.92 5.94
N GLY A 163 10.66 3.35 6.13
CA GLY A 163 11.09 4.05 7.36
C GLY A 163 10.52 5.47 7.54
N LEU A 164 10.05 6.10 6.46
CA LEU A 164 9.38 7.41 6.53
C LEU A 164 8.02 7.34 7.25
N ARG A 165 7.31 6.20 7.16
CA ARG A 165 5.98 6.01 7.78
C ARG A 165 6.02 5.96 9.31
N ASP A 166 7.13 5.49 9.90
CA ASP A 166 7.22 5.26 11.35
C ASP A 166 7.94 6.36 12.14
N ARG A 167 7.84 7.64 11.74
CA ARG A 167 8.45 8.75 12.50
C ARG A 167 7.93 8.81 13.95
N HIS A 168 8.67 8.21 14.87
CA HIS A 168 8.48 8.34 16.30
C HIS A 168 9.19 9.61 16.79
N PRO A 169 8.55 10.50 17.57
CA PRO A 169 9.21 11.69 18.14
C PRO A 169 10.24 11.37 19.24
N GLY A 170 10.59 10.09 19.46
CA GLY A 170 11.39 9.63 20.60
C GLY A 170 12.64 8.82 20.24
N PHE A 171 12.91 8.58 18.95
CA PHE A 171 14.09 7.83 18.52
C PHE A 171 15.26 8.81 18.25
N PRO A 172 16.48 8.51 18.71
CA PRO A 172 17.64 9.34 18.42
C PRO A 172 17.89 9.40 16.91
N ASP A 173 18.33 10.57 16.42
CA ASP A 173 18.81 10.70 15.04
C ASP A 173 20.03 9.80 14.78
N ALA A 174 20.48 9.70 13.52
CA ALA A 174 21.67 8.93 13.15
C ALA A 174 22.95 9.37 13.89
N ALA A 175 22.91 10.49 14.62
CA ALA A 175 23.98 10.99 15.49
C ALA A 175 23.72 10.72 16.99
N GLY A 176 22.78 9.84 17.33
CA GLY A 176 22.48 9.47 18.72
C GLY A 176 21.70 10.52 19.51
N ARG A 177 21.27 11.64 18.89
CA ARG A 177 20.57 12.71 19.59
C ARG A 177 19.08 12.45 19.62
N ARG A 178 18.52 12.24 20.82
CA ARG A 178 17.07 12.30 21.02
C ARG A 178 16.61 13.71 20.65
N ARG A 179 15.74 13.84 19.65
CA ARG A 179 15.09 15.14 19.40
C ARG A 179 14.23 15.45 20.61
N ALA A 180 14.48 16.61 21.24
CA ALA A 180 13.56 17.15 22.22
C ALA A 180 12.18 17.23 21.55
N GLY A 181 11.18 16.57 22.16
CA GLY A 181 9.81 16.63 21.70
C GLY A 181 9.39 18.09 21.64
N GLY A 182 9.30 18.64 20.43
CA GLY A 182 8.79 19.99 20.23
C GLY A 182 7.36 20.04 20.72
N ASP A 183 7.17 20.67 21.87
CA ASP A 183 5.89 20.86 22.51
C ASP A 183 4.98 21.70 21.59
N ARG A 184 4.15 21.02 20.80
CA ARG A 184 3.18 21.69 19.90
C ARG A 184 2.13 22.49 20.68
N ARG A 185 2.09 22.42 22.01
CA ARG A 185 1.22 23.28 22.84
C ARG A 185 1.75 24.71 22.97
N ALA A 186 3.04 24.97 22.72
CA ALA A 186 3.61 26.32 22.84
C ALA A 186 3.37 27.21 21.58
N ALA A 187 3.10 26.62 20.41
CA ALA A 187 2.93 27.36 19.16
C ALA A 187 1.51 27.93 18.95
N ARG A 188 0.52 27.57 19.78
CA ARG A 188 -0.84 28.13 19.73
C ARG A 188 -1.05 29.37 20.62
N ALA A 189 -0.05 29.77 21.39
CA ALA A 189 -0.13 30.91 22.30
C ALA A 189 0.54 32.20 21.78
N ARG A 190 1.16 32.16 20.59
CA ARG A 190 1.68 33.36 19.93
C ARG A 190 0.95 33.52 18.62
N GLY A 191 -0.12 34.31 18.64
CA GLY A 191 -0.83 34.70 17.44
C GLY A 191 0.13 35.48 16.54
N GLU A 192 0.59 34.84 15.47
CA GLU A 192 1.24 35.53 14.37
C GLU A 192 0.55 35.10 13.06
N GLY A 193 0.21 36.12 12.31
CA GLY A 193 -0.80 36.10 11.26
C GLY A 193 -0.40 35.33 10.00
N ALA A 194 -1.44 35.11 9.20
CA ALA A 194 -1.35 34.65 7.83
C ALA A 194 -0.30 35.38 6.99
N VAL A 195 0.41 34.64 6.13
CA VAL A 195 0.99 35.19 4.90
C VAL A 195 0.69 34.26 3.73
N LEU A 196 0.14 34.87 2.70
CA LEU A 196 -0.30 34.32 1.43
C LEU A 196 0.85 33.83 0.53
N HIS A 197 0.45 33.01 -0.44
CA HIS A 197 1.23 32.44 -1.54
C HIS A 197 2.28 33.35 -2.20
N GLY A 198 3.42 32.75 -2.55
CA GLY A 198 4.29 33.20 -3.64
C GLY A 198 4.72 32.01 -4.51
N PRO A 199 4.79 32.16 -5.85
CA PRO A 199 5.20 31.07 -6.74
C PRO A 199 6.70 30.78 -6.63
N VAL A 200 7.04 29.49 -6.63
CA VAL A 200 8.42 28.99 -6.61
C VAL A 200 9.07 29.26 -7.98
N PRO A 201 10.25 29.92 -8.06
CA PRO A 201 10.92 30.13 -9.33
C PRO A 201 11.51 28.81 -9.86
N LEU A 202 11.11 28.44 -11.09
CA LEU A 202 11.72 27.35 -11.87
C LEU A 202 13.17 27.71 -12.21
N ARG A 203 14.14 27.09 -11.52
CA ARG A 203 15.53 27.09 -11.98
C ARG A 203 15.64 26.22 -13.22
N ARG A 204 16.01 26.83 -14.35
CA ARG A 204 16.46 26.11 -15.55
C ARG A 204 17.67 25.24 -15.20
N LEU A 205 17.49 23.92 -15.22
CA LEU A 205 18.57 22.95 -15.25
C LEU A 205 19.18 22.97 -16.66
N THR A 206 20.35 23.59 -16.81
CA THR A 206 21.20 23.40 -17.99
C THR A 206 21.80 22.00 -17.95
N LEU A 207 21.41 21.15 -18.89
CA LEU A 207 22.03 19.84 -19.12
C LEU A 207 23.44 20.01 -19.70
N PRO A 208 24.45 19.25 -19.23
CA PRO A 208 25.78 19.25 -19.83
C PRO A 208 25.76 18.60 -21.23
N PRO A 209 26.66 19.03 -22.13
CA PRO A 209 26.71 18.53 -23.51
C PRO A 209 27.05 17.04 -23.55
N GLN A 210 26.25 16.28 -24.29
CA GLN A 210 26.51 14.86 -24.50
C GLN A 210 27.69 14.68 -25.46
N HIS A 211 28.71 13.98 -24.99
CA HIS A 211 29.81 13.50 -25.84
C HIS A 211 29.26 12.53 -26.89
N ARG A 212 29.41 12.89 -28.17
CA ARG A 212 29.24 11.96 -29.28
C ARG A 212 30.40 10.97 -29.26
N VAL A 213 30.08 9.70 -29.01
CA VAL A 213 30.97 8.57 -29.30
C VAL A 213 30.95 8.36 -30.81
N LYS A 214 32.14 8.33 -31.42
CA LYS A 214 32.37 7.94 -32.82
C LYS A 214 32.37 6.43 -32.96
#